data_AF-A0A7C4Z795-F1
#
_entry.id   AF-A0A7C4Z795-F1
#
_cell.length_a   1.000
_cell.length_b   1.000
_cell.length_c   1.000
_cell.angle_alpha   90.00
_cell.angle_beta   90.00
_cell.angle_gamma   90.00
#
_symmetry.space_group_name_H-M   'P 1'
#
loop_
_entity.id
_entity.type
_entity.pdbx_description
1 polymer ?
#
loop_
_entity_poly.entity_id
_entity_poly.type
_entity_poly.pdbx_seq_one_letter_code
_entity_poly.pdbx_strand_id
1 'polypeptide(L)' 'TIERFGPVRSVRAELVFELAFENIQPSPRHKSGIALRFPRIKRWRRDKSIGEADELQTLKTLLGDGRHSRPADREVKSDS' A
#
# COMPACT_ATOMS: atom_id res chain seq x y z
N THR A 1 -19.86 12.71 5.45
CA THR A 1 -19.17 11.40 5.57
C THR A 1 -20.21 10.31 5.59
N ILE A 2 -19.97 9.24 4.84
CA ILE A 2 -20.98 8.20 4.54
C ILE A 2 -21.22 7.32 5.78
N GLU A 3 -20.15 6.93 6.48
CA GLU A 3 -20.18 6.06 7.66
C GLU A 3 -19.04 6.39 8.64
N ARG A 4 -19.16 5.99 9.92
CA ARG A 4 -18.16 6.22 10.98
C ARG A 4 -17.69 4.89 11.58
N PHE A 5 -16.37 4.74 11.71
CA PHE A 5 -15.71 3.60 12.33
C PHE A 5 -14.70 4.09 13.38
N GLY A 6 -15.17 4.33 14.61
CA GLY A 6 -14.35 4.91 15.68
C GLY A 6 -13.81 6.30 15.30
N PRO A 7 -12.48 6.50 15.22
CA PRO A 7 -11.88 7.77 14.77
C PRO A 7 -11.92 7.94 13.24
N VAL A 8 -12.22 6.88 12.49
CA VAL A 8 -12.18 6.88 11.02
C VAL A 8 -13.56 7.23 10.45
N ARG A 9 -13.59 8.00 9.36
CA ARG A 9 -14.81 8.33 8.62
C ARG A 9 -14.67 7.91 7.16
N SER A 10 -15.71 7.28 6.63
CA SER A 10 -15.82 7.00 5.20
C SER A 10 -16.21 8.25 4.43
N VAL A 11 -15.58 8.47 3.28
CA VAL A 11 -15.78 9.60 2.37
C VAL A 11 -15.99 9.08 0.95
N ARG A 12 -16.61 9.89 0.08
CA ARG A 12 -16.63 9.61 -1.34
C ARG A 12 -15.20 9.74 -1.89
N ALA A 13 -14.74 8.74 -2.63
CA ALA A 13 -13.45 8.80 -3.29
C ALA A 13 -13.56 9.75 -4.50
N GLU A 14 -12.90 10.90 -4.42
CA GLU A 14 -12.89 11.91 -5.50
C GLU A 14 -11.48 12.36 -5.87
N LEU A 15 -10.52 12.18 -4.96
CA LEU A 15 -9.17 12.71 -5.08
C LEU A 15 -8.16 11.59 -5.30
N VAL A 16 -7.27 11.77 -6.28
CA VAL A 16 -6.19 10.83 -6.60
C VAL A 16 -4.87 11.39 -6.10
N PHE A 17 -4.14 10.62 -5.30
CA PHE A 17 -2.82 11.01 -4.78
C PHE A 17 -1.76 10.04 -5.24
N GLU A 18 -0.59 10.57 -5.60
CA GLU A 18 0.60 9.77 -5.79
C GLU A 18 1.28 9.56 -4.43
N LEU A 19 1.53 8.30 -4.09
CA LEU A 19 2.19 7.91 -2.85
C LEU A 19 3.61 7.45 -3.14
N ALA A 20 4.54 7.89 -2.28
CA ALA A 20 5.87 7.32 -2.18
C ALA A 20 5.94 6.47 -0.91
N PHE A 21 6.57 5.30 -0.97
CA PHE A 21 6.73 4.39 0.16
C PHE A 21 8.06 3.65 0.06
N GLU A 22 8.55 3.14 1.19
CA GLU A 22 9.84 2.42 1.23
C GLU A 22 9.71 0.95 0.88
N ASN A 23 8.64 0.30 1.35
CA ASN A 23 8.42 -1.13 1.14
C ASN A 23 6.92 -1.46 1.16
N ILE A 24 6.57 -2.64 0.65
CA ILE A 24 5.23 -3.22 0.59
C ILE A 24 5.26 -4.63 1.20
N GLN A 25 4.23 -4.97 1.97
CA GLN A 25 4.14 -6.26 2.67
C GLN A 25 2.69 -6.73 2.80
N PRO A 26 2.42 -8.05 2.84
CA PRO A 26 1.09 -8.55 3.12
C PRO A 26 0.69 -8.19 4.56
N SER A 27 -0.59 -7.86 4.78
CA SER A 27 -1.11 -7.50 6.11
C SER A 27 -2.56 -7.94 6.29
N PRO A 28 -2.87 -8.77 7.30
CA PRO A 28 -4.25 -9.16 7.60
C PRO A 28 -5.04 -8.05 8.31
N ARG A 29 -4.37 -6.98 8.78
CA ARG A 29 -4.99 -5.88 9.54
C ARG A 29 -5.74 -4.87 8.63
N HIS A 30 -5.43 -4.85 7.34
CA HIS A 30 -6.04 -3.93 6.39
C HIS A 30 -6.96 -4.67 5.43
N LYS A 31 -8.11 -4.07 5.08
CA LYS A 31 -9.07 -4.66 4.13
C LYS A 31 -8.46 -4.96 2.75
N SER A 32 -7.41 -4.23 2.37
CA SER A 32 -6.63 -4.46 1.14
C SER A 32 -5.75 -5.70 1.18
N GLY A 33 -5.50 -6.29 2.37
CA GLY A 33 -4.53 -7.37 2.54
C GLY A 33 -3.07 -6.92 2.45
N ILE A 34 -2.80 -5.62 2.39
CA ILE A 34 -1.46 -5.04 2.14
C ILE A 34 -1.19 -3.88 3.10
N ALA A 35 0.05 -3.76 3.57
CA ALA A 35 0.58 -2.57 4.25
C ALA A 35 1.72 -1.93 3.46
N LEU A 36 1.75 -0.60 3.45
CA LEU A 36 2.87 0.19 2.93
C LEU A 36 3.70 0.69 4.11
N ARG A 37 5.04 0.63 3.99
CA ARG A 37 5.96 1.14 5.00
C ARG A 37 6.32 2.60 4.71
N PHE A 38 6.12 3.45 5.73
CA PHE A 38 6.32 4.90 5.66
C PHE A 38 5.72 5.55 4.40
N PRO A 39 4.43 5.34 4.10
CA PRO A 39 3.80 5.96 2.94
C PRO A 39 3.67 7.47 3.16
N ARG A 40 4.01 8.25 2.12
CA ARG A 40 3.97 9.71 2.12
C ARG A 40 3.25 10.19 0.87
N ILE A 41 2.45 11.25 1.02
CA ILE A 41 1.83 11.91 -0.12
C ILE A 41 2.92 12.65 -0.88
N LYS A 42 3.19 12.23 -2.12
CA LYS A 42 4.17 12.87 -2.99
C LYS A 42 3.56 14.05 -3.73
N ARG A 43 2.41 13.83 -4.37
CA ARG A 43 1.63 14.89 -5.03
C ARG A 43 0.16 14.54 -5.18
N TRP A 44 -0.67 15.58 -5.28
CA TRP A 44 -2.04 15.44 -5.74
C TRP A 44 -2.07 15.35 -7.27
N ARG A 45 -2.63 14.25 -7.80
CA ARG A 45 -2.89 14.03 -9.22
C ARG A 45 -4.21 14.65 -9.64
N ARG A 46 -4.21 15.96 -9.94
CA ARG A 46 -5.38 16.64 -10.54
C ARG A 46 -5.56 16.30 -12.02
N ASP A 47 -4.52 15.73 -12.62
CA ASP A 47 -4.49 15.25 -14.00
C ASP A 47 -5.19 13.90 -14.18
N LYS A 48 -5.45 13.15 -13.09
CA LYS A 48 -6.07 11.83 -13.12
C LYS A 48 -7.46 11.84 -12.48
N SER A 49 -8.38 11.12 -13.11
CA SER A 49 -9.67 10.74 -12.55
C SER A 49 -9.55 9.52 -11.63
N ILE A 50 -10.60 9.26 -10.84
CA ILE A 50 -10.64 8.14 -9.88
C ILE A 50 -10.41 6.78 -10.59
N GLY A 51 -10.91 6.61 -11.81
CA GLY A 51 -10.77 5.37 -12.58
C GLY A 51 -9.35 5.11 -13.09
N GLU A 52 -8.46 6.10 -13.01
CA GLU A 52 -7.06 6.01 -13.43
C GLU A 52 -6.10 5.85 -12.24
N ALA A 53 -6.64 5.74 -11.04
CA ALA A 53 -5.89 5.35 -9.85
C ALA A 53 -5.44 3.89 -9.98
N ASP A 54 -4.30 3.55 -9.37
CA ASP A 54 -3.79 2.18 -9.40
C ASP A 54 -4.73 1.23 -8.68
N GLU A 55 -4.90 0.04 -9.26
CA GLU A 55 -5.71 -1.02 -8.66
C GLU A 55 -4.91 -1.83 -7.63
N LEU A 56 -5.64 -2.46 -6.71
CA LEU A 56 -5.03 -3.36 -5.72
C LEU A 56 -4.29 -4.53 -6.38
N GLN A 57 -4.71 -4.95 -7.57
CA GLN A 57 -4.04 -6.03 -8.32
C GLN A 57 -2.62 -5.63 -8.72
N THR A 58 -2.40 -4.38 -9.15
CA THR A 58 -1.08 -3.85 -9.47
C THR A 58 -0.14 -3.93 -8.26
N LEU A 59 -0.65 -3.60 -7.06
CA LEU A 59 0.10 -3.69 -5.82
C LEU A 59 0.45 -5.15 -5.45
N LYS A 60 -0.44 -6.10 -5.71
CA LYS A 60 -0.17 -7.54 -5.50
C LYS A 60 0.91 -8.07 -6.42
N THR A 61 0.93 -7.62 -7.68
CA THR A 61 2.01 -7.96 -8.61
C THR A 61 3.36 -7.45 -8.11
N LEU A 62 3.42 -6.22 -7.59
CA LEU A 62 4.63 -5.67 -6.96
C LEU A 62 5.12 -6.47 -5.76
N LEU A 63 4.21 -7.13 -5.03
CA LEU A 63 4.54 -7.99 -3.89
C LEU A 63 5.08 -9.37 -4.33
N GLY A 64 4.56 -9.91 -5.44
CA GLY A 64 5.01 -11.17 -6.03
C GLY A 64 6.36 -11.04 -6.75
N ASP A 65 6.66 -9.85 -7.27
CA ASP A 65 7.99 -9.49 -7.77
C ASP A 65 8.94 -9.31 -6.57
N GLY A 66 9.53 -10.42 -6.10
CA GLY A 66 10.47 -10.52 -4.97
C GLY A 66 11.76 -9.69 -5.06
N ARG A 67 11.77 -8.66 -5.91
CA ARG A 67 12.82 -7.64 -6.03
C ARG A 67 12.63 -6.46 -5.06
N HIS A 68 11.42 -6.26 -4.50
CA HIS A 68 11.13 -5.13 -3.59
C HIS A 68 11.15 -5.49 -2.11
N SER A 69 11.08 -6.77 -1.74
CA SER A 69 11.36 -7.25 -0.40
C SER A 69 12.86 -7.45 -0.21
N ARG A 70 13.60 -6.44 0.26
CA ARG A 70 14.92 -6.72 0.85
C ARG A 70 14.70 -7.64 2.07
N PRO A 71 15.48 -8.73 2.20
CA PRO A 71 15.26 -9.72 3.25
C PRO A 71 15.78 -9.15 4.57
N ALA A 72 14.88 -8.86 5.51
CA ALA A 72 15.26 -8.57 6.89
C ALA A 72 15.34 -9.85 7.76
N ASP A 73 14.84 -11.00 7.29
CA ASP A 73 14.74 -12.22 8.11
C ASP A 73 15.33 -13.46 7.42
N ARG A 74 16.60 -13.41 7.01
CA ARG A 74 17.37 -14.65 6.78
C ARG A 74 18.41 -14.77 7.87
N GLU A 75 17.94 -15.22 9.04
CA GLU A 75 18.79 -15.70 10.12
C GLU A 75 19.69 -16.79 9.55
N VAL A 76 21.00 -16.51 9.52
CA VAL A 76 22.03 -17.45 9.15
C VAL A 76 22.14 -18.44 10.31
N LYS A 77 21.38 -19.53 10.24
CA LYS A 77 21.76 -20.75 10.96
C LYS A 77 22.68 -21.54 10.04
N SER A 78 23.96 -21.27 10.22
CA SER A 78 25.05 -22.10 9.75
C SER A 78 24.86 -23.51 10.31
N ASP A 79 24.65 -24.48 9.42
CA ASP A 79 24.86 -25.89 9.72
C ASP A 79 26.30 -26.09 10.22
N SER A 80 26.44 -26.72 11.38
CA SER A 80 27.64 -27.41 11.86
C SER A 80 27.18 -28.57 12.73
#